data_AF-A0A3P7N7I5-F1
#
_entry.id   AF-A0A3P7N7I5-F1
#
_cell.length_a   1.000
_cell.length_b   1.000
_cell.length_c   1.000
_cell.angle_alpha   90.00
_cell.angle_beta   90.00
_cell.angle_gamma   90.00
#
_symmetry.space_group_name_H-M   'P 1'
#
loop_
_entity.id
_entity.type
_entity.pdbx_description
1 polymer ?
#
loop_
_entity_poly.entity_id
_entity_poly.type
_entity_poly.pdbx_seq_one_letter_code
_entity_poly.pdbx_strand_id
1 'polypeptide(L)'
;MFESGAMKAITQLWHQELHSSSSPNAKFLSDYLLVLSSILRHFPLSQKVFFAARSDGKDPVGFALLDATIKSPVWLCRDVQCQKLKLRIFGLLGDLLDERASASCSISTTTSQFDLAAGIRRYGWCREVVALITDSALLTDHSSRERALRAGLQIAQVCSPQRLFGNETDSKSLSNVLDGWEKEYSELARREVTDVSVEEEHLRYFASLLELLYRFRAVVYGTEKTFHPLRSEL
;
A
#
# COMPACT_ATOMS: atom_id res chain seq x y z
N MET A 1 -4.38 24.53 8.52
CA MET A 1 -5.75 24.34 9.01
C MET A 1 -6.65 24.36 7.79
N PHE A 2 -7.45 23.32 7.53
CA PHE A 2 -8.32 23.28 6.34
C PHE A 2 -9.42 24.34 6.44
N GLU A 3 -9.54 25.19 5.41
CA GLU A 3 -10.72 26.03 5.20
C GLU A 3 -11.95 25.12 4.98
N SER A 4 -13.13 25.57 5.41
CA SER A 4 -14.36 24.75 5.51
C SER A 4 -14.62 23.89 4.27
N GLY A 5 -14.78 22.58 4.46
CA GLY A 5 -15.10 21.64 3.38
C GLY A 5 -15.13 20.18 3.83
N ALA A 6 -15.59 19.29 2.96
CA ALA A 6 -15.74 17.86 3.25
C ALA A 6 -14.44 17.22 3.78
N MET A 7 -13.27 17.58 3.22
CA MET A 7 -11.96 17.08 3.67
C MET A 7 -11.61 17.42 5.12
N LYS A 8 -12.08 18.57 5.63
CA LYS A 8 -11.88 18.97 7.02
C LYS A 8 -12.72 18.11 7.96
N ALA A 9 -14.02 17.98 7.67
CA ALA A 9 -14.91 17.11 8.44
C ALA A 9 -14.41 15.67 8.41
N ILE A 10 -13.91 15.26 7.24
CA ILE A 10 -13.29 13.97 7.03
C ILE A 10 -12.13 13.75 8.02
N THR A 11 -11.13 14.61 7.93
CA THR A 11 -9.95 14.58 8.79
C THR A 11 -10.30 14.60 10.29
N GLN A 12 -11.29 15.41 10.67
CA GLN A 12 -11.71 15.57 12.06
C GLN A 12 -12.36 14.29 12.61
N LEU A 13 -13.22 13.63 11.84
CA LEU A 13 -13.85 12.38 12.26
C LEU A 13 -12.82 11.26 12.49
N TRP A 14 -11.85 11.12 11.58
CA TRP A 14 -10.78 10.16 11.75
C TRP A 14 -9.94 10.48 13.01
N HIS A 15 -9.53 11.74 13.17
CA HIS A 15 -8.78 12.14 14.36
C HIS A 15 -9.57 11.87 15.67
N GLN A 16 -10.87 12.17 15.69
CA GLN A 16 -11.73 11.90 16.85
C GLN A 16 -11.81 10.40 17.15
N GLU A 17 -11.98 9.56 16.14
CA GLU A 17 -12.03 8.12 16.32
C GLU A 17 -10.73 7.57 16.92
N LEU A 18 -9.57 8.06 16.47
CA LEU A 18 -8.27 7.60 16.96
C LEU A 18 -7.93 8.06 18.38
N HIS A 19 -8.37 9.25 18.78
CA HIS A 19 -7.87 9.92 19.98
C HIS A 19 -8.92 10.09 21.08
N SER A 20 -10.20 10.07 20.75
CA SER A 20 -11.28 10.28 21.72
C SER A 20 -11.94 8.97 22.16
N SER A 21 -11.75 7.89 21.41
CA SER A 21 -12.29 6.57 21.75
C SER A 21 -11.24 5.73 22.48
N SER A 22 -11.62 5.13 23.62
CA SER A 22 -10.80 4.12 24.30
C SER A 22 -10.77 2.79 23.54
N SER A 23 -11.71 2.58 22.61
CA SER A 23 -11.78 1.45 21.71
C SER A 23 -12.17 1.92 20.30
N PRO A 24 -11.21 2.49 19.54
CA PRO A 24 -11.44 2.93 18.16
C PRO A 24 -12.03 1.81 17.30
N ASN A 25 -12.99 2.15 16.44
CA ASN A 25 -13.74 1.21 15.62
C ASN A 25 -13.06 1.02 14.25
N ALA A 26 -12.37 -0.12 14.08
CA ALA A 26 -11.65 -0.44 12.86
C ALA A 26 -12.56 -0.56 11.63
N LYS A 27 -13.78 -1.07 11.81
CA LYS A 27 -14.76 -1.18 10.71
C LYS A 27 -15.17 0.21 10.23
N PHE A 28 -15.51 1.10 11.16
CA PHE A 28 -15.85 2.48 10.84
C PHE A 28 -14.72 3.13 10.04
N LEU A 29 -13.47 3.09 10.54
CA LEU A 29 -12.32 3.67 9.83
C LEU A 29 -12.04 3.00 8.47
N SER A 30 -12.30 1.71 8.34
CA SER A 30 -12.11 0.98 7.07
C SER A 30 -13.15 1.38 6.00
N ASP A 31 -14.42 1.51 6.38
CA ASP A 31 -15.50 1.99 5.50
C ASP A 31 -15.29 3.46 5.15
N TYR A 32 -14.85 4.21 6.14
CA TYR A 32 -14.50 5.61 6.03
C TYR A 32 -13.34 5.84 5.04
N LEU A 33 -12.29 5.03 5.13
CA LEU A 33 -11.17 5.02 4.19
C LEU A 33 -11.60 4.68 2.77
N LEU A 34 -12.60 3.81 2.57
CA LEU A 34 -13.10 3.50 1.23
C LEU A 34 -13.62 4.76 0.53
N VAL A 35 -14.41 5.56 1.26
CA VAL A 35 -14.95 6.83 0.75
C VAL A 35 -13.81 7.81 0.48
N LEU A 36 -12.87 7.94 1.41
CA LEU A 36 -11.71 8.81 1.24
C LEU A 36 -10.86 8.40 0.03
N SER A 37 -10.59 7.11 -0.15
CA SER A 37 -9.83 6.60 -1.30
C SER A 37 -10.49 6.97 -2.62
N SER A 38 -11.81 6.84 -2.74
CA SER A 38 -12.53 7.27 -3.93
C SER A 38 -12.41 8.78 -4.17
N ILE A 39 -12.54 9.60 -3.12
CA ILE A 39 -12.38 11.06 -3.24
C ILE A 39 -10.94 11.41 -3.67
N LEU A 40 -9.94 10.81 -3.06
CA LEU A 40 -8.54 11.12 -3.37
C LEU A 40 -8.17 10.71 -4.80
N ARG A 41 -8.65 9.56 -5.27
CA ARG A 41 -8.40 9.08 -6.64
C ARG A 41 -9.04 9.97 -7.71
N HIS A 42 -10.28 10.40 -7.49
CA HIS A 42 -11.02 11.17 -8.50
C HIS A 42 -10.77 12.70 -8.44
N PHE A 43 -10.21 13.22 -7.34
CA PHE A 43 -10.02 14.66 -7.15
C PHE A 43 -8.58 15.01 -6.76
N PRO A 44 -7.70 15.38 -7.72
CA PRO A 44 -6.30 15.73 -7.45
C PRO A 44 -6.11 16.86 -6.44
N LEU A 45 -7.04 17.83 -6.41
CA LEU A 45 -7.05 18.90 -5.40
C LEU A 45 -7.23 18.33 -3.98
N SER A 46 -8.06 17.31 -3.81
CA SER A 46 -8.24 16.64 -2.52
C SER A 46 -6.98 15.93 -2.07
N GLN A 47 -6.21 15.31 -2.97
CA GLN A 47 -4.89 14.75 -2.64
C GLN A 47 -3.93 15.84 -2.16
N LYS A 48 -3.83 16.94 -2.91
CA LYS A 48 -2.98 18.08 -2.55
C LYS A 48 -3.33 18.58 -1.15
N VAL A 49 -4.62 18.74 -0.86
CA VAL A 49 -5.10 19.22 0.43
C VAL A 49 -4.79 18.20 1.53
N PHE A 50 -5.17 16.93 1.37
CA PHE A 50 -5.02 15.91 2.40
C PHE A 50 -3.55 15.69 2.82
N PHE A 51 -2.63 15.75 1.87
CA PHE A 51 -1.20 15.56 2.11
C PHE A 51 -0.38 16.87 2.07
N ALA A 52 -1.03 18.03 2.13
CA ALA A 52 -0.35 19.32 2.17
C ALA A 52 0.54 19.44 3.41
N ALA A 53 1.72 20.06 3.22
CA ALA A 53 2.53 20.52 4.33
C ALA A 53 1.72 21.49 5.20
N ARG A 54 1.87 21.36 6.52
CA ARG A 54 1.19 22.25 7.45
C ARG A 54 2.01 23.51 7.69
N SER A 55 1.30 24.62 7.92
CA SER A 55 1.91 25.92 8.23
C SER A 55 2.66 25.93 9.56
N ASP A 56 2.37 25.00 10.47
CA ASP A 56 3.04 24.85 11.77
C ASP A 56 4.28 23.94 11.71
N GLY A 57 4.73 23.56 10.51
CA GLY A 57 5.92 22.71 10.31
C GLY A 57 5.74 21.25 10.72
N LYS A 58 4.56 20.85 11.22
CA LYS A 58 4.24 19.47 11.57
C LYS A 58 3.95 18.63 10.34
N ASP A 59 3.96 17.31 10.53
CA ASP A 59 3.67 16.34 9.47
C ASP A 59 2.31 16.61 8.81
N PRO A 60 2.21 16.47 7.48
CA PRO A 60 0.96 16.56 6.75
C PRO A 60 -0.12 15.73 7.40
N VAL A 61 -1.33 16.29 7.47
CA VAL A 61 -2.40 15.68 8.25
C VAL A 61 -2.73 14.27 7.78
N GLY A 62 -2.74 14.04 6.46
CA GLY A 62 -2.94 12.72 5.91
C GLY A 62 -1.88 11.71 6.35
N PHE A 63 -0.60 12.06 6.26
CA PHE A 63 0.48 11.17 6.70
C PHE A 63 0.43 10.91 8.20
N ALA A 64 0.16 11.94 9.01
CA ALA A 64 0.04 11.79 10.46
C ALA A 64 -1.11 10.84 10.86
N LEU A 65 -2.28 10.95 10.20
CA LEU A 65 -3.43 10.08 10.46
C LEU A 65 -3.18 8.64 10.03
N LEU A 66 -2.59 8.45 8.84
CA LEU A 66 -2.25 7.12 8.34
C LEU A 66 -1.22 6.44 9.26
N ASP A 67 -0.17 7.17 9.66
CA ASP A 67 0.89 6.66 10.52
C ASP A 67 0.37 6.31 11.92
N ALA A 68 -0.40 7.20 12.53
CA ALA A 68 -1.06 6.97 13.81
C ALA A 68 -1.99 5.74 13.76
N THR A 69 -2.63 5.49 12.62
CA THR A 69 -3.51 4.33 12.45
C THR A 69 -2.72 3.03 12.32
N ILE A 70 -1.64 2.99 11.52
CA ILE A 70 -0.85 1.76 11.34
C ILE A 70 -0.10 1.38 12.62
N LYS A 71 0.45 2.38 13.33
CA LYS A 71 1.30 2.19 14.51
C LYS A 71 0.57 2.14 15.84
N SER A 72 -0.71 2.47 15.88
CA SER A 72 -1.44 2.50 17.15
C SER A 72 -1.50 1.09 17.77
N PRO A 73 -1.11 0.94 19.05
CA PRO A 73 -1.12 -0.35 19.75
C PRO A 73 -2.54 -0.81 20.09
N VAL A 74 -3.54 0.06 19.94
CA VAL A 74 -4.95 -0.27 20.20
C VAL A 74 -5.49 -1.24 19.13
N TRP A 75 -4.84 -1.30 17.98
CA TRP A 75 -5.16 -2.18 16.87
C TRP A 75 -4.47 -3.54 17.02
N LEU A 76 -4.97 -4.37 17.94
CA LEU A 76 -4.55 -5.77 18.05
C LEU A 76 -5.09 -6.52 16.82
N CYS A 77 -4.30 -6.60 15.74
CA CYS A 77 -4.68 -7.10 14.41
C CYS A 77 -4.98 -8.61 14.31
N ARG A 78 -5.52 -9.19 15.38
CA ARG A 78 -6.20 -10.49 15.38
C ARG A 78 -7.63 -10.39 14.83
N ASP A 79 -8.18 -9.18 14.74
CA ASP A 79 -9.50 -8.91 14.13
C ASP A 79 -9.37 -8.67 12.61
N VAL A 80 -10.22 -9.33 11.83
CA VAL A 80 -10.40 -9.14 10.38
C VAL A 80 -10.61 -7.67 10.00
N GLN A 81 -11.29 -6.88 10.84
CA GLN A 81 -11.50 -5.45 10.55
C GLN A 81 -10.21 -4.63 10.67
N CYS A 82 -9.34 -4.96 11.64
CA CYS A 82 -8.01 -4.37 11.75
C CYS A 82 -7.15 -4.69 10.52
N GLN A 83 -7.16 -5.96 10.10
CA GLN A 83 -6.43 -6.39 8.91
C GLN A 83 -6.88 -5.63 7.67
N LYS A 84 -8.21 -5.53 7.45
CA LYS A 84 -8.80 -4.77 6.35
C LYS A 84 -8.42 -3.29 6.39
N LEU A 85 -8.46 -2.67 7.57
CA LEU A 85 -8.09 -1.27 7.77
C LEU A 85 -6.64 -1.01 7.35
N LYS A 86 -5.68 -1.78 7.88
CA LYS A 86 -4.26 -1.58 7.55
C LYS A 86 -3.98 -1.86 6.07
N LEU A 87 -4.50 -2.96 5.52
CA LEU A 87 -4.34 -3.27 4.09
C LEU A 87 -4.95 -2.19 3.20
N ARG A 88 -6.06 -1.57 3.59
CA ARG A 88 -6.69 -0.48 2.84
C ARG A 88 -5.88 0.82 2.89
N ILE A 89 -5.14 1.08 3.98
CA ILE A 89 -4.18 2.19 4.06
C ILE A 89 -3.03 1.99 3.06
N PHE A 90 -2.42 0.80 3.03
CA PHE A 90 -1.38 0.50 2.05
C PHE A 90 -1.93 0.53 0.63
N GLY A 91 -3.10 -0.06 0.39
CA GLY A 91 -3.80 -0.01 -0.89
C GLY A 91 -4.06 1.41 -1.37
N LEU A 92 -4.54 2.30 -0.50
CA LEU A 92 -4.70 3.73 -0.83
C LEU A 92 -3.39 4.35 -1.31
N LEU A 93 -2.29 4.15 -0.59
CA LEU A 93 -1.01 4.75 -0.98
C LEU A 93 -0.48 4.15 -2.30
N GLY A 94 -0.62 2.84 -2.49
CA GLY A 94 -0.26 2.17 -3.74
C GLY A 94 -1.07 2.67 -4.94
N ASP A 95 -2.40 2.72 -4.80
CA ASP A 95 -3.31 3.21 -5.85
C ASP A 95 -2.96 4.65 -6.28
N LEU A 96 -2.73 5.54 -5.30
CA LEU A 96 -2.40 6.94 -5.60
C LEU A 96 -1.03 7.11 -6.28
N LEU A 97 -0.09 6.19 -6.05
CA LEU A 97 1.20 6.17 -6.75
C LEU A 97 1.05 5.64 -8.18
N ASP A 98 0.30 4.56 -8.36
CA ASP A 98 0.04 3.92 -9.66
C ASP A 98 -0.72 4.87 -10.61
N GLU A 99 -1.74 5.57 -10.10
CA GLU A 99 -2.48 6.60 -10.85
C GLU A 99 -1.56 7.72 -11.33
N ARG A 100 -0.60 8.15 -10.50
CA ARG A 100 0.35 9.21 -10.87
C ARG A 100 1.37 8.73 -11.89
N ALA A 101 1.88 7.50 -11.74
CA ALA A 101 2.78 6.90 -12.72
C ALA A 101 2.08 6.78 -14.08
N SER A 102 0.82 6.33 -14.08
CA SER A 102 -0.01 6.21 -15.29
C SER A 102 -0.34 7.56 -15.93
N ALA A 103 -0.65 8.57 -15.12
CA ALA A 103 -0.92 9.93 -15.59
C ALA A 103 0.34 10.64 -16.12
N SER A 104 1.54 10.28 -15.65
CA SER A 104 2.79 10.87 -16.15
C SER A 104 3.13 10.44 -17.59
N CYS A 105 2.53 9.35 -18.08
CA CYS A 105 2.66 8.90 -19.47
C CYS A 105 1.75 9.67 -20.45
N SER A 106 0.75 10.42 -19.95
CA SER A 106 -0.11 11.29 -20.75
C SER A 106 0.23 12.75 -20.46
N ILE A 107 0.78 13.43 -21.47
CA ILE A 107 1.26 14.81 -21.42
C ILE A 107 0.19 15.75 -20.84
N SER A 108 0.39 16.23 -19.60
CA SER A 108 -0.11 17.56 -19.18
C SER A 108 0.83 18.17 -18.13
N THR A 109 1.36 19.34 -18.47
CA THR A 109 2.36 20.12 -17.74
C THR A 109 1.80 20.89 -16.54
N THR A 110 0.71 20.44 -15.95
CA THR A 110 0.13 21.01 -14.71
C THR A 110 0.48 20.15 -13.49
N THR A 111 1.75 19.74 -13.38
CA THR A 111 2.21 18.88 -12.29
C THR A 111 2.49 19.70 -11.01
N SER A 112 1.43 19.89 -10.23
CA SER A 112 1.37 19.61 -8.78
C SER A 112 2.60 19.96 -7.91
N GLN A 113 2.45 20.99 -7.07
CA GLN A 113 3.36 21.26 -5.92
C GLN A 113 3.37 20.15 -4.83
N PHE A 114 2.55 19.10 -4.93
CA PHE A 114 2.53 18.00 -3.97
C PHE A 114 3.13 16.72 -4.58
N ASP A 115 4.31 16.34 -4.11
CA ASP A 115 5.00 15.10 -4.47
C ASP A 115 4.73 14.00 -3.42
N LEU A 116 3.78 13.11 -3.73
CA LEU A 116 3.43 11.96 -2.88
C LEU A 116 4.62 11.01 -2.70
N ALA A 117 5.44 10.80 -3.74
CA ALA A 117 6.62 9.94 -3.67
C ALA A 117 7.69 10.52 -2.73
N ALA A 118 7.90 11.84 -2.73
CA ALA A 118 8.72 12.50 -1.72
C ALA A 118 8.12 12.34 -0.31
N GLY A 119 6.80 12.43 -0.17
CA GLY A 119 6.10 12.19 1.10
C GLY A 119 6.32 10.79 1.65
N ILE A 120 6.06 9.75 0.85
CA ILE A 120 6.29 8.34 1.19
C ILE A 120 7.71 8.12 1.70
N ARG A 121 8.69 8.67 0.97
CA ARG A 121 10.11 8.61 1.31
C ARG A 121 10.46 9.35 2.61
N ARG A 122 9.83 10.48 2.89
CA ARG A 122 10.12 11.35 4.05
C ARG A 122 9.49 10.83 5.33
N TYR A 123 8.27 10.30 5.27
CA TYR A 123 7.49 9.90 6.44
C TYR A 123 7.58 8.40 6.75
N GLY A 124 8.66 7.73 6.31
CA GLY A 124 9.00 6.37 6.76
C GLY A 124 8.22 5.22 6.12
N TRP A 125 7.30 5.49 5.19
CA TRP A 125 6.43 4.48 4.56
C TRP A 125 7.18 3.40 3.78
N CYS A 126 8.41 3.68 3.33
CA CYS A 126 9.28 2.67 2.75
C CYS A 126 9.54 1.50 3.73
N ARG A 127 9.81 1.78 5.01
CA ARG A 127 10.06 0.73 6.01
C ARG A 127 8.78 0.00 6.40
N GLU A 128 7.65 0.72 6.40
CA GLU A 128 6.34 0.14 6.68
C GLU A 128 5.93 -0.93 5.65
N VAL A 129 6.44 -0.88 4.42
CA VAL A 129 6.26 -1.96 3.44
C VAL A 129 6.92 -3.26 3.91
N VAL A 130 8.14 -3.18 4.43
CA VAL A 130 8.84 -4.38 4.94
C VAL A 130 8.08 -4.93 6.15
N ALA A 131 7.69 -4.06 7.09
CA ALA A 131 6.91 -4.43 8.26
C ALA A 131 5.58 -5.12 7.87
N LEU A 132 4.87 -4.56 6.88
CA LEU A 132 3.64 -5.13 6.32
C LEU A 132 3.83 -6.57 5.85
N ILE A 133 4.83 -6.81 5.00
CA ILE A 133 5.06 -8.13 4.38
C ILE A 133 5.49 -9.16 5.41
N THR A 134 6.24 -8.74 6.43
CA THR A 134 6.69 -9.63 7.51
C THR A 134 5.65 -9.87 8.61
N ASP A 135 4.52 -9.16 8.59
CA ASP A 135 3.46 -9.32 9.59
C ASP A 135 2.55 -10.53 9.27
N SER A 136 2.94 -11.69 9.80
CA SER A 136 2.17 -12.94 9.63
C SER A 136 0.79 -12.91 10.30
N ALA A 137 0.56 -12.02 11.27
CA ALA A 137 -0.76 -11.87 11.90
C ALA A 137 -1.72 -11.05 11.02
N LEU A 138 -1.17 -10.18 10.16
CA LEU A 138 -1.93 -9.42 9.19
C LEU A 138 -2.24 -10.22 7.91
N LEU A 139 -1.27 -11.02 7.46
CA LEU A 139 -1.29 -11.67 6.15
C LEU A 139 -1.65 -13.16 6.23
N THR A 140 -2.86 -13.43 6.74
CA THR A 140 -3.34 -14.79 7.08
C THR A 140 -3.80 -15.62 5.89
N ASP A 141 -4.08 -15.01 4.74
CA ASP A 141 -4.58 -15.68 3.53
C ASP A 141 -3.92 -15.16 2.24
N HIS A 142 -4.10 -15.85 1.12
CA HIS A 142 -3.48 -15.45 -0.15
C HIS A 142 -4.00 -14.09 -0.68
N SER A 143 -5.26 -13.75 -0.44
CA SER A 143 -5.85 -12.48 -0.87
C SER A 143 -5.24 -11.27 -0.13
N SER A 144 -4.96 -11.42 1.16
CA SER A 144 -4.28 -10.40 1.96
C SER A 144 -2.82 -10.24 1.52
N ARG A 145 -2.11 -11.34 1.25
CA ARG A 145 -0.75 -11.33 0.69
C ARG A 145 -0.70 -10.67 -0.68
N GLU A 146 -1.63 -10.99 -1.58
CA GLU A 146 -1.72 -10.36 -2.90
C GLU A 146 -1.93 -8.85 -2.77
N ARG A 147 -2.90 -8.41 -1.96
CA ARG A 147 -3.14 -6.97 -1.73
C ARG A 147 -1.92 -6.27 -1.16
N ALA A 148 -1.23 -6.91 -0.22
CA ALA A 148 -0.01 -6.39 0.37
C ALA A 148 1.14 -6.30 -0.65
N LEU A 149 1.32 -7.32 -1.51
CA LEU A 149 2.32 -7.32 -2.57
C LEU A 149 2.03 -6.24 -3.62
N ARG A 150 0.78 -6.08 -4.07
CA ARG A 150 0.40 -5.04 -5.05
C ARG A 150 0.67 -3.64 -4.51
N ALA A 151 0.17 -3.35 -3.31
CA ALA A 151 0.38 -2.05 -2.67
C ALA A 151 1.87 -1.81 -2.35
N GLY A 152 2.53 -2.83 -1.80
CA GLY A 152 3.94 -2.81 -1.45
C GLY A 152 4.84 -2.58 -2.65
N LEU A 153 4.54 -3.17 -3.81
CA LEU A 153 5.27 -2.98 -5.06
C LEU A 153 5.26 -1.50 -5.48
N GLN A 154 4.08 -0.89 -5.53
CA GLN A 154 3.92 0.52 -5.94
C GLN A 154 4.66 1.47 -4.98
N ILE A 155 4.58 1.21 -3.67
CA ILE A 155 5.30 2.00 -2.67
C ILE A 155 6.81 1.77 -2.77
N ALA A 156 7.26 0.52 -2.97
CA ALA A 156 8.68 0.19 -3.05
C ALA A 156 9.37 0.77 -4.29
N GLN A 157 8.65 0.94 -5.41
CA GLN A 157 9.19 1.56 -6.63
C GLN A 157 9.67 3.00 -6.43
N VAL A 158 9.07 3.74 -5.49
CA VAL A 158 9.51 5.11 -5.15
C VAL A 158 10.53 5.16 -4.02
N CYS A 159 10.92 4.01 -3.49
CA CYS A 159 11.88 3.87 -2.39
C CYS A 159 13.24 3.39 -2.93
N SER A 160 14.33 3.82 -2.28
CA SER A 160 15.62 3.16 -2.49
C SER A 160 15.75 1.97 -1.53
N PRO A 161 16.55 0.93 -1.87
CA PRO A 161 16.77 -0.20 -0.97
C PRO A 161 17.23 0.22 0.44
N GLN A 162 18.04 1.27 0.56
CA GLN A 162 18.51 1.81 1.85
C GLN A 162 17.39 2.46 2.68
N ARG A 163 16.27 2.86 2.07
CA ARG A 163 15.10 3.39 2.77
C ARG A 163 14.11 2.29 3.15
N LEU A 164 14.10 1.17 2.41
CA LEU A 164 13.28 -0.01 2.72
C LEU A 164 13.84 -0.74 3.95
N PHE A 165 15.16 -0.91 4.02
CA PHE A 165 15.82 -1.65 5.09
C PHE A 165 16.46 -0.71 6.11
N GLY A 166 16.12 -0.88 7.40
CA GLY A 166 16.80 -0.18 8.48
C GLY A 166 18.12 -0.83 8.86
N ASN A 167 18.24 -2.14 8.65
CA ASN A 167 19.39 -2.96 8.98
C ASN A 167 19.39 -4.25 8.13
N GLU A 168 20.43 -5.09 8.27
CA GLU A 168 20.49 -6.39 7.58
C GLU A 168 19.43 -7.41 8.06
N THR A 169 19.00 -7.32 9.31
CA THR A 169 18.00 -8.22 9.90
C THR A 169 16.65 -8.06 9.19
N ASP A 170 16.22 -6.82 8.90
CA ASP A 170 15.00 -6.53 8.16
C ASP A 170 15.03 -7.17 6.77
N SER A 171 16.17 -7.04 6.08
CA SER A 171 16.41 -7.66 4.78
C SER A 171 16.35 -9.18 4.83
N LYS A 172 17.03 -9.81 5.79
CA LYS A 172 17.01 -11.28 5.95
C LYS A 172 15.61 -11.79 6.30
N SER A 173 14.90 -11.08 7.19
CA SER A 173 13.53 -11.42 7.58
C SER A 173 12.58 -11.39 6.38
N LEU A 174 12.65 -10.33 5.57
CA LEU A 174 11.85 -10.23 4.35
C LEU A 174 12.19 -11.35 3.36
N SER A 175 13.48 -11.63 3.12
CA SER A 175 13.90 -12.71 2.22
C SER A 175 13.28 -14.04 2.63
N ASN A 176 13.39 -14.41 3.91
CA ASN A 176 12.86 -15.67 4.44
C ASN A 176 11.34 -15.80 4.23
N VAL A 177 10.58 -14.72 4.46
CA VAL A 177 9.12 -14.71 4.22
C VAL A 177 8.81 -14.92 2.74
N LEU A 178 9.50 -14.19 1.86
CA LEU A 178 9.31 -14.30 0.42
C LEU A 178 9.72 -15.68 -0.10
N ASP A 179 10.78 -16.30 0.42
CA ASP A 179 11.20 -17.66 0.06
C ASP A 179 10.14 -18.70 0.46
N GLY A 180 9.52 -18.52 1.62
CA GLY A 180 8.40 -19.34 2.07
C GLY A 180 7.20 -19.25 1.12
N TRP A 181 6.80 -18.03 0.74
CA TRP A 181 5.71 -17.81 -0.20
C TRP A 181 6.03 -18.29 -1.61
N GLU A 182 7.27 -18.13 -2.07
CA GLU A 182 7.72 -18.60 -3.39
C GLU A 182 7.58 -20.12 -3.49
N LYS A 183 8.03 -20.86 -2.47
CA LYS A 183 7.90 -22.31 -2.42
C LYS A 183 6.43 -22.73 -2.45
N GLU A 184 5.61 -22.11 -1.60
CA GLU A 184 4.17 -22.38 -1.51
C GLU A 184 3.45 -22.13 -2.84
N TYR A 185 3.63 -20.94 -3.43
CA TYR A 185 3.00 -20.58 -4.70
C TYR A 185 3.52 -21.38 -5.88
N SER A 186 4.80 -21.77 -5.89
CA SER A 186 5.35 -22.66 -6.92
C SER A 186 4.71 -24.04 -6.89
N GLU A 187 4.42 -24.59 -5.71
CA GLU A 187 3.72 -25.87 -5.56
C GLU A 187 2.25 -25.76 -6.00
N LEU A 188 1.56 -24.69 -5.59
CA LEU A 188 0.17 -24.44 -5.94
C LEU A 188 -0.02 -24.17 -7.44
N ALA A 189 0.85 -23.36 -8.06
CA ALA A 189 0.82 -23.08 -9.49
C ALA A 189 1.08 -24.34 -10.33
N ARG A 190 1.93 -25.27 -9.87
CA ARG A 190 2.09 -26.58 -10.54
C ARG A 190 0.82 -27.42 -10.48
N ARG A 191 0.10 -27.38 -9.35
CA ARG A 191 -1.18 -28.12 -9.20
C ARG A 191 -2.28 -27.52 -10.09
N GLU A 192 -2.35 -26.19 -10.21
CA GLU A 192 -3.26 -25.51 -11.15
C GLU A 192 -3.07 -25.98 -12.60
N VAL A 193 -1.83 -26.26 -13.01
CA VAL A 193 -1.55 -26.75 -14.38
C VAL A 193 -1.94 -28.22 -14.57
N THR A 194 -1.86 -29.04 -13.52
CA THR A 194 -2.15 -30.48 -13.60
C THR A 194 -3.65 -30.79 -13.50
N ASP A 195 -4.43 -29.96 -12.79
CA ASP A 195 -5.87 -30.17 -12.57
C ASP A 195 -6.77 -29.61 -13.70
N VAL A 196 -6.22 -28.85 -14.66
CA VAL A 196 -7.01 -28.20 -15.73
C VAL A 196 -6.97 -29.00 -17.03
N SER A 197 -7.94 -29.91 -17.18
CA SER A 197 -8.70 -29.97 -18.44
C SER A 197 -9.66 -28.76 -18.45
N VAL A 198 -9.83 -28.09 -19.59
CA VAL A 198 -10.77 -26.96 -19.88
C VAL A 198 -10.12 -25.56 -19.91
N GLU A 199 -9.69 -25.17 -21.11
CA GLU A 199 -10.05 -23.95 -21.87
C GLU A 199 -9.97 -22.52 -21.29
N GLU A 200 -9.40 -22.21 -20.13
CA GLU A 200 -9.20 -20.80 -19.74
C GLU A 200 -7.77 -20.47 -19.29
N GLU A 201 -6.98 -19.88 -20.20
CA GLU A 201 -5.69 -19.22 -19.91
C GLU A 201 -5.79 -18.14 -18.80
N HIS A 202 -7.01 -17.70 -18.47
CA HIS A 202 -7.29 -16.68 -17.46
C HIS A 202 -7.38 -17.19 -16.01
N LEU A 203 -7.30 -18.51 -15.75
CA LEU A 203 -7.51 -19.09 -14.41
C LEU A 203 -6.21 -19.37 -13.62
N ARG A 204 -5.04 -18.92 -14.08
CA ARG A 204 -3.75 -19.17 -13.39
C ARG A 204 -3.48 -18.19 -12.25
N TYR A 205 -4.29 -18.26 -11.20
CA TYR A 205 -4.21 -17.37 -10.05
C TYR A 205 -2.85 -17.43 -9.35
N PHE A 206 -2.38 -18.64 -8.98
CA PHE A 206 -1.13 -18.78 -8.24
C PHE A 206 0.10 -18.50 -9.10
N ALA A 207 0.04 -18.74 -10.42
CA ALA A 207 1.12 -18.32 -11.31
C ALA A 207 1.25 -16.78 -11.37
N SER A 208 0.12 -16.08 -11.45
CA SER A 208 0.09 -14.60 -11.44
C SER A 208 0.60 -14.03 -10.12
N LEU A 209 0.25 -14.68 -9.00
CA LEU A 209 0.72 -14.29 -7.67
C LEU A 209 2.23 -14.52 -7.51
N LEU A 210 2.76 -15.60 -8.09
CA LEU A 210 4.19 -15.88 -8.13
C LEU A 210 4.96 -14.83 -8.95
N GLU A 211 4.42 -14.39 -10.09
CA GLU A 211 5.00 -13.29 -10.87
C GLU A 211 5.03 -11.98 -10.07
N LEU A 212 3.93 -11.64 -9.40
CA LEU A 212 3.84 -10.46 -8.54
C LEU A 212 4.89 -10.52 -7.41
N LEU A 213 5.09 -11.69 -6.79
CA LEU A 213 6.11 -11.92 -5.77
C LEU A 213 7.52 -11.64 -6.30
N TYR A 214 7.85 -12.15 -7.50
CA TYR A 214 9.14 -11.93 -8.12
C TYR A 214 9.40 -10.46 -8.45
N ARG A 215 8.39 -9.77 -8.99
CA ARG A 215 8.48 -8.33 -9.28
C ARG A 215 8.70 -7.52 -8.00
N PHE A 216 7.93 -7.81 -6.95
CA PHE A 216 8.12 -7.19 -5.64
C PHE A 216 9.53 -7.40 -5.09
N ARG A 217 10.02 -8.65 -5.13
CA ARG A 217 11.39 -9.00 -4.73
C ARG A 217 12.42 -8.20 -5.52
N ALA A 218 12.27 -8.13 -6.84
CA ALA A 218 13.20 -7.43 -7.71
C ALA A 218 13.28 -5.92 -7.40
N VAL A 219 12.13 -5.28 -7.17
CA VAL A 219 12.05 -3.86 -6.78
C VAL A 219 12.73 -3.62 -5.45
N VAL A 220 12.37 -4.40 -4.43
CA VAL A 220 12.82 -4.18 -3.05
C VAL A 220 14.33 -4.38 -2.89
N TYR A 221 14.90 -5.37 -3.60
CA TYR A 221 16.34 -5.63 -3.59
C TYR A 221 17.12 -4.88 -4.68
N GLY A 222 16.45 -4.06 -5.51
CA GLY A 222 17.09 -3.29 -6.56
C GLY A 222 17.71 -4.14 -7.66
N THR A 223 17.19 -5.35 -7.90
CA THR A 223 17.61 -6.23 -9.00
C THR A 223 16.70 -6.11 -10.22
N GLU A 224 15.61 -5.34 -10.12
CA GLU A 224 14.78 -4.99 -11.27
C GLU A 224 15.60 -4.13 -12.25
N LYS A 225 15.92 -4.69 -13.41
CA LYS A 225 16.33 -3.89 -14.57
C LYS A 225 15.08 -3.16 -15.02
N THR A 226 15.05 -1.84 -14.96
CA THR A 226 13.96 -0.94 -15.40
C THR A 226 13.03 -1.63 -16.41
N PHE A 227 11.92 -2.20 -15.93
CA PHE A 227 10.90 -2.82 -16.78
C PHE A 227 9.88 -1.74 -17.12
N HIS A 228 9.75 -1.41 -18.41
CA HIS A 228 8.63 -0.63 -18.89
C HIS A 228 7.33 -1.38 -18.63
N PRO A 229 6.24 -0.69 -18.26
CA PRO A 229 4.96 -1.33 -17.98
C PRO A 229 4.51 -2.10 -19.23
N LEU A 230 4.06 -3.34 -19.01
CA LEU A 230 3.38 -4.14 -20.02
C LEU A 230 2.23 -3.30 -20.59
N ARG A 231 2.40 -2.86 -21.84
CA ARG A 231 1.31 -2.31 -22.64
C ARG A 231 0.22 -3.38 -22.68
N SER A 232 -0.92 -3.07 -22.08
CA SER A 232 -2.19 -3.65 -22.54
C SER A 232 -2.42 -3.08 -23.93
N GLU A 233 -2.08 -3.83 -24.97
CA GLU A 233 -2.61 -3.58 -26.30
C GLU A 233 -4.09 -3.97 -26.26
N LEU A 234 -4.94 -2.95 -26.14
CA LEU A 234 -6.31 -2.94 -26.62
C LEU A 234 -6.40 -1.88 -27.71
#